data_AF-A0A929JBH8-F1
#
_entry.id   AF-A0A929JBH8-F1
#
_cell.length_a   1.000
_cell.length_b   1.000
_cell.length_c   1.000
_cell.angle_alpha   90.00
_cell.angle_beta   90.00
_cell.angle_gamma   90.00
#
_symmetry.space_group_name_H-M   'P 1'
#
loop_
_entity.id
_entity.type
_entity.pdbx_description
1 polymer ?
#
loop_
_entity_poly.entity_id
_entity_poly.type
_entity_poly.pdbx_seq_one_letter_code
_entity_poly.pdbx_strand_id
1 'polypeptide(L)'
;MKILNRHIYIILLLASASHPVVANAATGTIYPLITYKCDPSADIITLTNSLLKGDEGASYEYSDEDGTFSPWNMVEISQTSERTRIIKTRKITRTCKLSSGEYTITLEPQVFSRNLKGTCGAAISSAFTITYDGIDIKERTPFEDFCRGNSPIITRVTVFGKTGEVKVKRIARYKFY
;
A
#
# COMPACT_ATOMS: atom_id res chain seq x y z
N MET A 1 -79.02 -41.61 -5.53
CA MET A 1 -79.21 -40.58 -6.56
C MET A 1 -77.90 -39.81 -6.68
N LYS A 2 -77.31 -39.79 -7.89
CA LYS A 2 -76.09 -39.05 -8.25
C LYS A 2 -76.28 -37.55 -7.99
N ILE A 3 -75.20 -36.81 -7.73
CA ILE A 3 -74.65 -35.83 -8.69
C ILE A 3 -73.31 -35.28 -8.16
N LEU A 4 -72.41 -35.18 -9.13
CA LEU A 4 -70.99 -34.83 -9.14
C LEU A 4 -70.85 -33.31 -9.40
N ASN A 5 -69.87 -32.62 -8.80
CA ASN A 5 -69.11 -31.50 -9.42
C ASN A 5 -68.17 -30.85 -8.37
N ARG A 6 -66.84 -30.92 -8.49
CA ARG A 6 -65.89 -30.22 -9.40
C ARG A 6 -65.43 -28.86 -8.87
N HIS A 7 -64.09 -28.70 -8.86
CA HIS A 7 -63.31 -27.45 -9.07
C HIS A 7 -63.14 -26.54 -7.84
N ILE A 8 -61.99 -25.94 -7.51
CA ILE A 8 -60.81 -25.52 -8.27
C ILE A 8 -59.64 -25.40 -7.25
N TYR A 9 -58.45 -25.92 -7.58
CA TYR A 9 -57.21 -25.66 -6.85
C TYR A 9 -56.59 -24.36 -7.38
N ILE A 10 -56.47 -23.32 -6.54
CA ILE A 10 -55.73 -22.09 -6.84
C ILE A 10 -54.33 -22.24 -6.24
N ILE A 11 -53.34 -22.50 -7.08
CA ILE A 11 -51.91 -22.48 -6.73
C ILE A 11 -51.41 -21.07 -7.02
N LEU A 12 -51.14 -20.29 -5.97
CA LEU A 12 -50.50 -18.98 -6.07
C LEU A 12 -48.98 -19.19 -6.28
N LEU A 13 -48.50 -18.97 -7.51
CA LEU A 13 -47.06 -18.83 -7.78
C LEU A 13 -46.61 -17.42 -7.36
N LEU A 14 -45.96 -17.31 -6.21
CA LEU A 14 -45.20 -16.12 -5.82
C LEU A 14 -43.84 -16.17 -6.53
N ALA A 15 -43.77 -15.52 -7.70
CA ALA A 15 -42.50 -15.21 -8.35
C ALA A 15 -41.81 -14.07 -7.57
N SER A 16 -40.97 -14.43 -6.59
CA SER A 16 -40.09 -13.49 -5.93
C SER A 16 -38.99 -13.06 -6.92
N ALA A 17 -39.15 -11.88 -7.51
CA ALA A 17 -38.11 -11.22 -8.28
C ALA A 17 -36.95 -10.83 -7.34
N SER A 18 -35.97 -11.74 -7.21
CA SER A 18 -34.66 -11.45 -6.63
C SER A 18 -33.94 -10.48 -7.55
N HIS A 19 -34.06 -9.18 -7.24
CA HIS A 19 -33.24 -8.16 -7.85
C HIS A 19 -31.81 -8.44 -7.39
N PRO A 20 -30.85 -8.74 -8.29
CA PRO A 20 -29.46 -8.77 -7.90
C PRO A 20 -29.10 -7.36 -7.45
N VAL A 21 -28.85 -7.18 -6.15
CA VAL A 21 -28.14 -6.00 -5.66
C VAL A 21 -26.74 -6.12 -6.24
N VAL A 22 -26.52 -5.43 -7.35
CA VAL A 22 -25.19 -5.23 -7.90
C VAL A 22 -24.49 -4.32 -6.90
N ALA A 23 -23.77 -4.91 -5.96
CA ALA A 23 -22.80 -4.18 -5.16
C ALA A 23 -21.76 -3.65 -6.14
N ASN A 24 -21.87 -2.35 -6.47
CA ASN A 24 -20.77 -1.63 -7.09
C ASN A 24 -19.61 -1.71 -6.09
N ALA A 25 -18.71 -2.65 -6.30
CA ALA A 25 -17.37 -2.58 -5.74
C ALA A 25 -16.72 -1.36 -6.40
N ALA A 26 -16.99 -0.18 -5.86
CA ALA A 26 -16.18 0.98 -6.13
C ALA A 26 -14.77 0.58 -5.69
N THR A 27 -13.92 0.25 -6.66
CA THR A 27 -12.48 0.13 -6.46
C THR A 27 -12.01 1.52 -6.07
N GLY A 28 -12.15 1.84 -4.79
CA GLY A 28 -11.88 3.17 -4.25
C GLY A 28 -10.45 3.58 -4.56
N THR A 29 -10.24 4.88 -4.68
CA THR A 29 -8.89 5.46 -4.81
C THR A 29 -7.99 4.87 -3.72
N ILE A 30 -6.77 4.49 -4.13
CA ILE A 30 -5.78 3.85 -3.29
C ILE A 30 -4.71 4.88 -2.92
N TYR A 31 -4.41 4.96 -1.64
CA TYR A 31 -3.43 5.88 -1.08
C TYR A 31 -2.33 5.07 -0.39
N PRO A 32 -1.12 4.98 -0.99
CA PRO A 32 -0.03 4.23 -0.39
C PRO A 32 0.46 4.89 0.89
N LEU A 33 0.60 4.08 1.94
CA LEU A 33 1.07 4.50 3.26
C LEU A 33 2.30 3.68 3.65
N ILE A 34 3.43 4.37 3.80
CA ILE A 34 4.64 3.85 4.42
C ILE A 34 4.68 4.31 5.86
N THR A 35 4.90 3.40 6.81
CA THR A 35 5.14 3.76 8.20
C THR A 35 6.54 3.37 8.64
N TYR A 36 7.14 4.19 9.50
CA TYR A 36 8.39 3.95 10.19
C TYR A 36 8.15 4.03 11.69
N LYS A 37 8.59 3.00 12.42
CA LYS A 37 8.57 2.96 13.88
C LYS A 37 9.92 2.52 14.42
N CYS A 38 10.53 3.37 15.23
CA CYS A 38 11.68 3.05 16.08
C CYS A 38 11.14 2.67 17.46
N ASP A 39 11.46 1.47 17.96
CA ASP A 39 11.08 1.02 19.30
C ASP A 39 12.33 0.54 20.05
N PRO A 40 13.03 1.45 20.76
CA PRO A 40 14.23 1.09 21.52
C PRO A 40 13.93 0.11 22.66
N SER A 41 12.71 0.09 23.19
CA SER A 41 12.32 -0.80 24.29
C SER A 41 12.21 -2.26 23.84
N ALA A 42 11.70 -2.47 22.63
CA ALA A 42 11.66 -3.77 21.98
C ALA A 42 12.91 -4.08 21.14
N ASP A 43 13.86 -3.13 21.08
CA ASP A 43 15.11 -3.20 20.32
C ASP A 43 14.89 -3.49 18.82
N ILE A 44 13.89 -2.84 18.23
CA ILE A 44 13.51 -3.04 16.82
C ILE A 44 13.20 -1.75 16.08
N ILE A 45 13.41 -1.78 14.76
CA ILE A 45 12.81 -0.83 13.80
C ILE A 45 11.84 -1.59 12.94
N THR A 46 10.66 -1.02 12.69
CA THR A 46 9.68 -1.59 11.75
C THR A 46 9.36 -0.58 10.66
N LEU A 47 9.45 -1.02 9.41
CA LEU A 47 8.84 -0.36 8.27
C LEU A 47 7.61 -1.15 7.84
N THR A 48 6.51 -0.46 7.53
CA THR A 48 5.36 -1.10 6.88
C THR A 48 4.99 -0.39 5.60
N ASN A 49 4.48 -1.17 4.65
CA ASN A 49 3.88 -0.70 3.42
C ASN A 49 2.44 -1.22 3.39
N SER A 50 1.49 -0.29 3.29
CA SER A 50 0.06 -0.54 3.38
C SER A 50 -0.71 0.39 2.45
N LEU A 51 -2.01 0.12 2.28
CA LEU A 51 -2.88 0.91 1.42
C LEU A 51 -4.07 1.42 2.25
N LEU A 52 -4.31 2.72 2.20
CA LEU A 52 -5.57 3.31 2.63
C LEU A 52 -6.51 3.37 1.42
N LYS A 53 -7.82 3.26 1.66
CA LYS A 53 -8.84 3.19 0.59
C LYS A 53 -9.99 4.17 0.87
N GLY A 54 -10.55 4.70 -0.20
CA GLY A 54 -11.74 5.55 -0.12
C GLY A 54 -11.53 6.79 0.75
N ASP A 55 -12.53 7.13 1.55
CA ASP A 55 -12.55 8.35 2.36
C ASP A 55 -11.42 8.39 3.40
N GLU A 56 -11.10 7.24 4.02
CA GLU A 56 -9.99 7.11 4.98
C GLU A 56 -8.66 7.57 4.37
N GLY A 57 -8.36 7.10 3.15
CA GLY A 57 -7.13 7.48 2.48
C GLY A 57 -7.15 8.93 1.97
N ALA A 58 -8.32 9.43 1.57
CA ALA A 58 -8.48 10.81 1.10
C ALA A 58 -8.28 11.84 2.22
N SER A 59 -8.66 11.50 3.46
CA SER A 59 -8.53 12.38 4.62
C SER A 59 -7.31 12.11 5.49
N TYR A 60 -6.43 11.17 5.11
CA TYR A 60 -5.30 10.81 5.95
C TYR A 60 -4.22 11.90 5.95
N GLU A 61 -3.84 12.33 7.16
CA GLU A 61 -2.78 13.31 7.37
C GLU A 61 -1.45 12.60 7.59
N TYR A 62 -0.59 12.60 6.57
CA TYR A 62 0.78 12.10 6.69
C TYR A 62 1.61 13.05 7.55
N SER A 63 2.33 12.52 8.52
CA SER A 63 3.14 13.27 9.46
C SER A 63 4.54 12.67 9.57
N ASP A 64 5.52 13.55 9.50
CA ASP A 64 6.91 13.21 9.70
C ASP A 64 7.17 12.75 11.14
N GLU A 65 6.47 13.34 12.11
CA GLU A 65 6.51 13.06 13.54
C GLU A 65 5.92 11.67 13.86
N ASP A 66 4.79 11.32 13.26
CA ASP A 66 4.17 10.00 13.40
C ASP A 66 4.88 8.91 12.58
N GLY A 67 5.84 9.31 11.75
CA GLY A 67 6.58 8.41 10.87
C GLY A 67 5.71 7.85 9.75
N THR A 68 4.76 8.62 9.24
CA THR A 68 3.80 8.20 8.21
C THR A 68 4.04 8.98 6.92
N PHE A 69 4.20 8.28 5.80
CA PHE A 69 4.65 8.89 4.55
C PHE A 69 3.90 8.36 3.34
N SER A 70 3.61 9.26 2.41
CA SER A 70 3.19 8.89 1.05
C SER A 70 4.38 8.99 0.09
N PRO A 71 4.61 8.01 -0.80
CA PRO A 71 5.58 8.15 -1.88
C PRO A 71 5.28 9.34 -2.81
N TRP A 72 4.02 9.73 -2.95
CA TRP A 72 3.63 10.93 -3.71
C TRP A 72 4.11 12.22 -3.05
N ASN A 73 4.20 12.24 -1.72
CA ASN A 73 4.82 13.36 -1.01
C ASN A 73 6.32 13.38 -1.24
N MET A 74 6.97 12.34 -1.76
CA MET A 74 8.41 12.32 -2.01
C MET A 74 8.80 12.78 -3.42
N VAL A 75 7.85 13.28 -4.21
CA VAL A 75 8.10 13.73 -5.59
C VAL A 75 7.59 15.13 -5.84
N GLU A 76 8.23 15.82 -6.79
CA GLU A 76 7.76 17.10 -7.32
C GLU A 76 7.22 16.85 -8.74
N ILE A 77 5.99 17.29 -8.99
CA ILE A 77 5.29 17.10 -10.25
C ILE A 77 5.22 18.44 -10.98
N SER A 78 5.69 18.45 -12.22
CA SER A 78 5.48 19.56 -13.15
C SER A 78 4.29 19.23 -14.05
N GLN A 79 3.33 20.14 -14.11
CA GLN A 79 2.17 20.05 -14.96
C GLN A 79 2.16 21.23 -15.93
N THR A 80 2.14 20.94 -17.22
CA THR A 80 1.90 21.90 -18.30
C THR A 80 0.71 21.43 -19.14
N SER A 81 0.25 22.26 -20.08
CA SER A 81 -0.83 21.90 -21.02
C SER A 81 -0.56 20.59 -21.79
N GLU A 82 0.71 20.32 -22.11
CA GLU A 82 1.12 19.17 -22.92
C GLU A 82 1.49 17.94 -22.08
N ARG A 83 2.11 18.14 -20.90
CA ARG A 83 2.73 17.05 -20.13
C ARG A 83 2.56 17.20 -18.61
N THR A 84 2.38 16.05 -17.95
CA THR A 84 2.43 15.93 -16.50
C THR A 84 3.51 14.93 -16.15
N ARG A 85 4.55 15.34 -15.42
CA ARG A 85 5.70 14.49 -15.12
C ARG A 85 6.34 14.76 -13.76
N ILE A 86 6.94 13.74 -13.18
CA ILE A 86 7.82 13.87 -12.03
C ILE A 86 9.15 14.49 -12.48
N ILE A 87 9.51 15.62 -11.87
CA ILE A 87 10.74 16.37 -12.19
C ILE A 87 11.80 16.23 -11.11
N LYS A 88 11.42 15.94 -9.87
CA LYS A 88 12.33 15.77 -8.74
C LYS A 88 11.83 14.70 -7.79
N THR A 89 12.78 14.06 -7.11
CA THR A 89 12.52 13.09 -6.03
C THR A 89 13.28 13.54 -4.79
N ARG A 90 12.71 13.35 -3.61
CA ARG A 90 13.37 13.58 -2.31
C ARG A 90 13.46 12.28 -1.52
N LYS A 91 14.47 12.20 -0.65
CA LYS A 91 14.63 11.11 0.30
C LYS A 91 14.20 11.58 1.68
N ILE A 92 13.76 10.65 2.50
CA ILE A 92 13.49 10.86 3.93
C ILE A 92 14.49 9.99 4.69
N THR A 93 15.18 10.58 5.65
CA THR A 93 16.16 9.89 6.49
C THR A 93 15.68 9.91 7.93
N ARG A 94 15.74 8.76 8.59
CA ARG A 94 15.39 8.59 10.01
C ARG A 94 16.48 7.79 10.70
N THR A 95 16.96 8.30 11.83
CA THR A 95 17.92 7.60 12.69
C THR A 95 17.20 6.98 13.88
N CYS A 96 17.65 5.81 14.32
CA CYS A 96 17.15 5.11 15.50
C CYS A 96 18.33 4.49 16.23
N LYS A 97 18.48 4.86 17.50
CA LYS A 97 19.46 4.25 18.38
C LYS A 97 18.86 2.99 19.01
N LEU A 98 19.45 1.85 18.68
CA LEU A 98 19.11 0.55 19.26
C LEU A 98 20.27 0.07 20.15
N SER A 99 20.18 -1.14 20.69
CA SER A 99 21.14 -1.69 21.66
C SER A 99 22.58 -1.82 21.11
N SER A 100 22.72 -2.09 19.81
CA SER A 100 24.02 -2.30 19.15
C SER A 100 24.66 -1.00 18.66
N GLY A 101 23.86 0.01 18.29
CA GLY A 101 24.36 1.24 17.69
C GLY A 101 23.26 2.07 17.03
N GLU A 102 23.68 3.00 16.16
CA GLU A 102 22.78 3.87 15.44
C GLU A 102 22.45 3.28 14.06
N TYR A 103 21.16 3.11 13.80
CA TYR A 103 20.64 2.68 12.51
C TYR A 103 20.08 3.88 11.77
N THR A 104 20.40 4.00 10.49
CA THR A 104 19.78 4.98 9.60
C THR A 104 18.91 4.29 8.57
N ILE A 105 17.65 4.68 8.51
CA ILE A 105 16.71 4.27 7.48
C ILE A 105 16.55 5.41 6.48
N THR A 106 16.79 5.11 5.21
CA THR A 106 16.49 6.03 4.11
C THR A 106 15.29 5.50 3.34
N LEU A 107 14.22 6.30 3.25
CA LEU A 107 13.06 6.05 2.40
C LEU A 107 13.12 6.96 1.18
N GLU A 108 12.79 6.42 0.01
CA GLU A 108 12.74 7.20 -1.24
C GLU A 108 11.65 6.66 -2.17
N PRO A 109 11.16 7.45 -3.14
CA PRO A 109 10.12 6.97 -4.05
C PRO A 109 10.68 5.96 -5.05
N GLN A 110 9.94 4.88 -5.27
CA GLN A 110 10.12 3.98 -6.41
C GLN A 110 9.21 4.47 -7.54
N VAL A 111 9.76 5.31 -8.41
CA VAL A 111 9.05 5.88 -9.57
C VAL A 111 9.12 4.91 -10.74
N PHE A 112 7.98 4.32 -11.11
CA PHE A 112 7.92 3.38 -12.25
C PHE A 112 7.88 4.09 -13.61
N SER A 113 7.35 5.31 -13.65
CA SER A 113 7.39 6.18 -14.83
C SER A 113 7.45 7.63 -14.40
N ARG A 114 8.35 8.42 -14.99
CA ARG A 114 8.36 9.87 -14.77
C ARG A 114 7.23 10.57 -15.53
N ASN A 115 6.72 10.00 -16.61
CA ASN A 115 5.54 10.50 -17.30
C ASN A 115 4.31 9.95 -16.60
N LEU A 116 3.45 10.81 -16.06
CA LEU A 116 2.25 10.39 -15.33
C LEU A 116 1.13 9.92 -16.28
N LYS A 117 1.29 10.13 -17.59
CA LYS A 117 0.44 9.53 -18.63
C LYS A 117 0.99 8.16 -19.02
N GLY A 118 0.11 7.16 -19.13
CA GLY A 118 0.45 5.81 -19.58
C GLY A 118 0.32 4.76 -18.47
N THR A 119 0.64 3.51 -18.81
CA THR A 119 0.25 2.31 -18.03
C THR A 119 0.79 2.27 -16.60
N CYS A 120 1.97 2.85 -16.36
CA CYS A 120 2.58 2.93 -15.02
C CYS A 120 2.74 4.37 -14.53
N GLY A 121 2.16 5.34 -15.25
CA GLY A 121 2.32 6.76 -14.93
C GLY A 121 1.71 7.14 -13.59
N ALA A 122 0.56 6.55 -13.25
CA ALA A 122 -0.11 6.75 -11.98
C ALA A 122 0.31 5.74 -10.89
N ALA A 123 1.35 4.92 -11.15
CA ALA A 123 1.86 3.97 -10.18
C ALA A 123 3.16 4.50 -9.57
N ILE A 124 3.22 4.54 -8.23
CA ILE A 124 4.42 4.84 -7.47
C ILE A 124 4.45 3.95 -6.23
N SER A 125 5.64 3.55 -5.81
CA SER A 125 5.86 2.86 -4.55
C SER A 125 7.00 3.56 -3.79
N SER A 126 7.54 2.92 -2.76
CA SER A 126 8.74 3.38 -2.07
C SER A 126 9.85 2.33 -2.15
N ALA A 127 11.06 2.75 -1.88
CA ALA A 127 12.20 1.90 -1.59
C ALA A 127 12.81 2.31 -0.25
N PHE A 128 13.53 1.37 0.36
CA PHE A 128 14.23 1.60 1.62
C PHE A 128 15.69 1.15 1.53
N THR A 129 16.55 1.83 2.26
CA THR A 129 17.94 1.45 2.55
C THR A 129 18.12 1.47 4.05
N ILE A 130 18.88 0.52 4.59
CA ILE A 130 19.18 0.41 6.02
C ILE A 130 20.68 0.41 6.18
N THR A 131 21.18 1.37 6.94
CA THR A 131 22.59 1.46 7.29
C THR A 131 22.78 1.33 8.80
N TYR A 132 23.90 0.76 9.20
CA TYR A 132 24.34 0.61 10.57
C TYR A 132 25.78 1.09 10.65
N ASP A 133 26.06 2.09 11.49
CA ASP A 133 27.37 2.74 11.61
C ASP A 133 27.98 3.15 10.24
N GLY A 134 27.11 3.64 9.33
CA GLY A 134 27.51 4.09 7.99
C GLY A 134 27.68 2.99 6.95
N ILE A 135 27.47 1.71 7.30
CA ILE A 135 27.55 0.57 6.39
C ILE A 135 26.14 0.11 6.01
N ASP A 136 25.87 -0.05 4.72
CA ASP A 136 24.61 -0.60 4.21
C ASP A 136 24.47 -2.08 4.61
N ILE A 137 23.68 -2.36 5.66
CA ILE A 137 23.28 -3.73 6.03
C ILE A 137 22.09 -4.23 5.21
N LYS A 138 21.38 -3.28 4.57
CA LYS A 138 20.42 -3.57 3.52
C LYS A 138 20.49 -2.49 2.46
N GLU A 139 21.02 -2.87 1.30
CA GLU A 139 21.00 -2.02 0.11
C GLU A 139 19.58 -1.62 -0.28
N ARG A 140 19.50 -0.58 -1.13
CA ARG A 140 18.26 -0.05 -1.69
C ARG A 140 17.35 -1.16 -2.21
N THR A 141 16.23 -1.38 -1.52
CA THR A 141 15.25 -2.41 -1.84
C THR A 141 13.87 -1.77 -2.03
N PRO A 142 13.23 -1.90 -3.20
CA PRO A 142 11.88 -1.39 -3.40
C PRO A 142 10.84 -2.25 -2.67
N PHE A 143 9.77 -1.64 -2.17
CA PHE A 143 8.62 -2.39 -1.65
C PHE A 143 7.87 -3.13 -2.77
N GLU A 144 7.98 -2.63 -4.00
CA GLU A 144 7.41 -3.19 -5.22
C GLU A 144 8.40 -3.04 -6.38
N ASP A 145 8.79 -4.15 -7.00
CA ASP A 145 9.77 -4.16 -8.09
C ASP A 145 9.21 -3.58 -9.40
N PHE A 146 7.92 -3.82 -9.66
CA PHE A 146 7.27 -3.48 -10.92
C PHE A 146 5.85 -2.97 -10.68
N CYS A 147 5.45 -1.93 -11.40
CA CYS A 147 4.07 -1.42 -11.44
C CYS A 147 3.02 -2.41 -11.96
N ARG A 148 3.44 -3.48 -12.64
CA ARG A 148 2.57 -4.52 -13.23
C ARG A 148 3.19 -5.90 -13.05
N GLY A 149 2.36 -6.91 -13.18
CA GLY A 149 2.75 -8.31 -13.03
C GLY A 149 2.43 -8.85 -11.63
N ASN A 150 3.00 -10.01 -11.32
CA ASN A 150 2.63 -10.78 -10.13
C ASN A 150 3.75 -10.85 -9.08
N SER A 151 4.77 -10.01 -9.19
CA SER A 151 5.86 -9.97 -8.21
C SER A 151 5.32 -9.69 -6.81
N PRO A 152 5.78 -10.41 -5.77
CA PRO A 152 5.36 -10.18 -4.40
C PRO A 152 5.67 -8.76 -3.93
N ILE A 153 4.81 -8.22 -3.07
CA ILE A 153 4.95 -6.90 -2.45
C ILE A 153 5.53 -7.08 -1.05
N ILE A 154 6.56 -6.30 -0.71
CA ILE A 154 7.03 -6.20 0.67
C ILE A 154 6.00 -5.40 1.46
N THR A 155 5.53 -5.93 2.59
CA THR A 155 4.56 -5.25 3.47
C THR A 155 5.14 -4.90 4.82
N ARG A 156 6.23 -5.57 5.22
CA ARG A 156 6.91 -5.29 6.48
C ARG A 156 8.40 -5.58 6.39
N VAL A 157 9.19 -4.68 6.94
CA VAL A 157 10.62 -4.87 7.20
C VAL A 157 10.83 -4.69 8.70
N THR A 158 11.56 -5.60 9.33
CA THR A 158 11.92 -5.50 10.75
C THR A 158 13.43 -5.62 10.89
N VAL A 159 14.04 -4.64 11.54
CA VAL A 159 15.46 -4.65 11.92
C VAL A 159 15.54 -4.97 13.40
N PHE A 160 16.36 -5.95 13.77
CA PHE A 160 16.59 -6.35 15.15
C PHE A 160 17.92 -5.76 15.65
N GLY A 161 17.89 -4.84 16.61
CA GLY A 161 19.06 -4.11 17.09
C GLY A 161 20.17 -5.04 17.55
N LYS A 162 19.85 -5.99 18.42
CA LYS A 162 20.80 -6.93 19.03
C LYS A 162 21.63 -7.73 18.02
N THR A 163 21.11 -7.99 16.83
CA THR A 163 21.74 -8.86 15.83
C THR A 163 22.09 -8.17 14.52
N GLY A 164 21.50 -7.00 14.24
CA GLY A 164 21.52 -6.38 12.92
C GLY A 164 20.73 -7.15 11.85
N GLU A 165 20.02 -8.22 12.20
CA GLU A 165 19.23 -9.00 11.25
C GLU A 165 18.08 -8.17 10.67
N VAL A 166 17.88 -8.25 9.36
CA VAL A 166 16.77 -7.61 8.65
C VAL A 166 15.81 -8.66 8.11
N LYS A 167 14.61 -8.75 8.69
CA LYS A 167 13.54 -9.65 8.22
C LYS A 167 12.58 -8.91 7.31
N VAL A 168 12.31 -9.49 6.13
CA VAL A 168 11.43 -8.90 5.12
C VAL A 168 10.24 -9.81 4.85
N LYS A 169 9.03 -9.34 5.17
CA LYS A 169 7.77 -10.03 4.88
C LYS A 169 7.23 -9.58 3.53
N ARG A 170 6.88 -10.57 2.68
CA ARG A 170 6.24 -10.37 1.38
C ARG A 170 4.88 -11.05 1.31
N ILE A 171 3.98 -10.49 0.52
CA ILE A 171 2.71 -11.13 0.15
C ILE A 171 2.52 -11.06 -1.37
N ALA A 172 1.68 -11.93 -1.91
CA ALA A 172 1.32 -11.86 -3.33
C ALA A 172 0.59 -10.54 -3.64
N ARG A 173 0.87 -9.95 -4.80
CA ARG A 173 0.32 -8.63 -5.20
C ARG A 173 -1.22 -8.56 -5.12
N TYR A 174 -1.91 -9.60 -5.58
CA TYR A 174 -3.38 -9.66 -5.55
C TYR A 174 -3.97 -9.68 -4.12
N LYS A 175 -3.16 -9.95 -3.10
CA LYS A 175 -3.57 -9.85 -1.69
C LYS A 175 -3.29 -8.46 -1.10
N PHE A 176 -2.43 -7.69 -1.75
CA PHE A 176 -2.05 -6.35 -1.30
C PHE A 176 -3.04 -5.29 -1.78
N TYR A 177 -3.41 -5.34 -3.06
CA TYR A 177 -4.40 -4.46 -3.69
C TYR A 177 -5.81 -5.02 -3.56
#